data_AF-A0A7K3RRY7-F1
#
_entry.id   AF-A0A7K3RRY7-F1
#
_cell.length_a   1.000
_cell.length_b   1.000
_cell.length_c   1.000
_cell.angle_alpha   90.00
_cell.angle_beta   90.00
_cell.angle_gamma   90.00
#
_symmetry.space_group_name_H-M   'P 1'
#
loop_
_entity.id
_entity.type
_entity.pdbx_description
1 polymer ?
#
loop_
_entity_poly.entity_id
_entity_poly.type
_entity_poly.pdbx_seq_one_letter_code
_entity_poly.pdbx_strand_id
1 'polypeptide(L)'
;DTDTDWERARAELAALPGFGPWTVESIAMRSLGDPDAFLPTDLGIRRAAERLGLRATPAALTARAADWRPWRAYAVQYLWTVDDHPINHLPD
;
A
#
# COMPACT_ATOMS: atom_id res chain seq x y z
N ASP A 1 1.89 -14.20 -21.25
CA ASP A 1 0.71 -14.31 -20.38
C ASP A 1 1.02 -15.08 -19.11
N THR A 2 1.63 -14.39 -18.16
CA THR A 2 1.58 -14.81 -16.76
C THR A 2 0.56 -13.87 -16.13
N ASP A 3 -0.72 -14.22 -16.26
CA ASP A 3 -1.74 -13.60 -15.42
C ASP A 3 -1.36 -13.96 -13.99
N THR A 4 -0.74 -13.01 -13.29
CA THR A 4 -0.25 -13.27 -11.93
C THR A 4 -1.48 -13.31 -11.05
N ASP A 5 -1.83 -14.50 -10.56
CA ASP A 5 -2.91 -14.69 -9.61
C ASP A 5 -2.49 -14.09 -8.26
N TRP A 6 -2.65 -12.77 -8.13
CA TRP A 6 -2.27 -12.03 -6.94
C TRP A 6 -3.10 -12.46 -5.72
N GLU A 7 -4.34 -12.91 -5.90
CA GLU A 7 -5.16 -13.42 -4.80
C GLU A 7 -4.61 -14.73 -4.24
N ARG A 8 -4.23 -15.67 -5.11
CA ARG A 8 -3.53 -16.88 -4.69
C ARG A 8 -2.21 -16.56 -4.01
N ALA A 9 -1.42 -15.64 -4.57
CA ALA A 9 -0.16 -15.24 -3.97
C ALA A 9 -0.35 -14.64 -2.56
N ARG A 10 -1.37 -13.78 -2.37
CA ARG A 10 -1.73 -13.25 -1.04
C ARG A 10 -2.08 -14.36 -0.06
N ALA A 11 -2.89 -15.34 -0.48
CA ALA A 11 -3.30 -16.46 0.37
C ALA A 11 -2.10 -17.32 0.79
N GLU A 12 -1.20 -17.64 -0.14
CA GLU A 12 0.01 -18.42 0.14
C GLU A 12 0.98 -17.65 1.07
N LEU A 13 1.18 -16.35 0.85
CA LEU A 13 2.02 -15.51 1.70
C LEU A 13 1.44 -15.35 3.11
N ALA A 14 0.12 -15.16 3.23
CA ALA A 14 -0.55 -15.00 4.52
C ALA A 14 -0.50 -16.26 5.40
N ALA A 15 -0.27 -17.44 4.81
CA ALA A 15 -0.11 -18.69 5.55
C ALA A 15 1.27 -18.84 6.21
N LEU A 16 2.25 -17.99 5.85
CA LEU A 16 3.60 -18.06 6.40
C LEU A 16 3.69 -17.43 7.80
N PRO A 17 4.38 -18.07 8.77
CA PRO A 17 4.58 -17.48 10.09
C PRO A 17 5.29 -16.12 10.02
N GLY A 18 4.70 -15.10 10.64
CA GLY A 18 5.24 -13.74 10.66
C GLY A 18 4.82 -12.86 9.48
N PHE A 19 4.08 -13.38 8.50
CA PHE A 19 3.60 -12.61 7.36
C PHE A 19 2.22 -12.01 7.65
N GLY A 20 2.22 -10.81 8.26
CA GLY A 20 1.00 -10.05 8.49
C GLY A 20 0.46 -9.36 7.22
N PRO A 21 -0.77 -8.80 7.27
CA PRO A 21 -1.40 -8.17 6.12
C PRO A 21 -0.55 -7.08 5.44
N TRP A 22 0.16 -6.28 6.22
CA TRP A 22 1.06 -5.25 5.68
C TRP A 22 2.20 -5.85 4.86
N THR A 23 2.81 -6.94 5.34
CA THR A 23 3.89 -7.64 4.64
C THR A 23 3.38 -8.22 3.32
N VAL A 24 2.23 -8.90 3.37
CA VAL A 24 1.59 -9.52 2.21
C VAL A 24 1.31 -8.48 1.12
N GLU A 25 0.66 -7.36 1.45
CA GLU A 25 0.35 -6.31 0.48
C GLU A 25 1.60 -5.60 -0.04
N SER A 26 2.63 -5.43 0.80
CA SER A 26 3.91 -4.85 0.34
C SER A 26 4.61 -5.73 -0.70
N ILE A 27 4.54 -7.06 -0.54
CA ILE A 27 5.09 -8.03 -1.48
C ILE A 27 4.25 -8.05 -2.76
N ALA A 28 2.92 -8.07 -2.63
CA ALA A 28 2.02 -7.98 -3.77
C ALA A 28 2.34 -6.75 -4.63
N MET A 29 2.53 -5.60 -3.98
CA MET A 29 2.85 -4.35 -4.67
C MET A 29 4.25 -4.32 -5.28
N ARG A 30 5.30 -4.57 -4.49
CA ARG A 30 6.69 -4.31 -4.91
C ARG A 30 7.36 -5.48 -5.60
N SER A 31 7.02 -6.71 -5.24
CA SER A 31 7.67 -7.91 -5.76
C SER A 31 6.87 -8.56 -6.88
N LEU A 32 5.54 -8.56 -6.77
CA LEU A 32 4.64 -9.19 -7.73
C LEU A 32 3.98 -8.19 -8.70
N GLY A 33 4.18 -6.89 -8.48
CA GLY A 33 3.74 -5.83 -9.39
C GLY A 33 2.23 -5.62 -9.44
N ASP A 34 1.49 -5.98 -8.39
CA ASP A 34 0.04 -5.74 -8.34
C ASP A 34 -0.26 -4.23 -8.30
N PRO A 35 -0.90 -3.66 -9.35
CA PRO A 35 -1.21 -2.23 -9.42
C PRO A 35 -2.32 -1.82 -8.44
N ASP A 36 -3.05 -2.79 -7.88
CA ASP A 36 -4.20 -2.56 -7.00
C ASP A 36 -3.92 -2.90 -5.53
N ALA A 37 -2.69 -3.29 -5.19
CA ALA A 37 -2.27 -3.53 -3.80
C ALA A 37 -2.39 -2.25 -2.94
N PHE A 38 -2.78 -2.42 -1.67
CA PHE A 38 -3.04 -1.28 -0.78
C PHE A 38 -2.71 -1.59 0.68
N LEU A 39 -2.05 -0.64 1.38
CA LEU A 39 -1.54 -0.84 2.74
C LEU A 39 -2.24 0.08 3.77
N PRO A 40 -3.50 -0.16 4.14
CA PRO A 40 -4.28 0.77 4.99
C PRO A 40 -3.73 0.95 6.42
N THR A 41 -2.83 0.07 6.86
CA THR A 41 -2.20 0.12 8.19
C THR A 41 -0.81 0.76 8.16
N ASP A 42 -0.28 1.08 6.98
CA ASP A 42 1.05 1.69 6.84
C ASP A 42 1.13 3.05 7.54
N LEU A 43 2.18 3.24 8.35
CA LEU A 43 2.33 4.45 9.16
C LEU A 43 2.53 5.70 8.27
N GLY A 44 3.27 5.58 7.17
CA GLY A 44 3.49 6.68 6.22
C GLY A 44 2.19 7.10 5.56
N ILE A 45 1.39 6.13 5.09
CA ILE A 45 0.06 6.39 4.50
C ILE A 45 -0.87 7.07 5.51
N ARG A 46 -0.91 6.59 6.75
CA ARG A 46 -1.75 7.17 7.79
C ARG A 46 -1.36 8.60 8.12
N ARG A 47 -0.06 8.89 8.25
CA ARG A 47 0.46 10.26 8.45
C ARG A 47 0.16 11.18 7.28
N ALA A 48 0.35 10.69 6.05
CA ALA A 48 0.00 11.42 4.84
C ALA A 48 -1.49 11.78 4.81
N ALA A 49 -2.36 10.82 5.15
CA ALA A 49 -3.80 11.04 5.24
C ALA A 49 -4.16 12.10 6.30
N GLU A 50 -3.56 12.04 7.50
CA GLU A 50 -3.75 13.05 8.55
C GLU A 50 -3.35 14.45 8.06
N ARG A 51 -2.20 14.57 7.38
CA ARG A 51 -1.73 15.85 6.83
C ARG A 51 -2.61 16.39 5.71
N LEU A 52 -3.25 15.53 4.95
CA LEU A 52 -4.24 15.89 3.94
C LEU A 52 -5.64 16.16 4.53
N GLY A 53 -5.79 16.14 5.86
CA GLY A 53 -7.08 16.34 6.54
C GLY A 53 -8.07 15.18 6.35
N LEU A 54 -7.57 13.98 6.02
CA LEU A 54 -8.37 12.79 5.81
C LEU A 54 -8.47 11.95 7.10
N ARG A 55 -9.50 11.09 7.16
CA ARG A 55 -9.61 10.07 8.22
C ARG A 55 -8.58 8.97 8.00
N ALA A 56 -7.67 8.79 8.97
CA ALA A 56 -6.55 7.86 8.88
C ALA A 56 -6.74 6.52 9.61
N THR A 57 -7.99 6.10 9.85
CA THR A 57 -8.27 4.73 10.30
C THR A 57 -8.15 3.77 9.12
N PRO A 58 -7.68 2.52 9.31
CA PRO A 58 -7.55 1.56 8.21
C PRO A 58 -8.86 1.38 7.42
N ALA A 59 -10.01 1.31 8.11
CA ALA A 59 -11.30 1.19 7.46
C ALA A 59 -11.67 2.40 6.60
N ALA A 60 -11.40 3.62 7.08
CA ALA A 60 -11.68 4.84 6.30
C ALA A 60 -10.75 4.97 5.09
N LEU A 61 -9.48 4.59 5.25
CA LEU A 61 -8.51 4.56 4.15
C LEU A 61 -8.91 3.52 3.10
N THR A 62 -9.30 2.32 3.49
CA THR A 62 -9.80 1.30 2.57
C THR A 62 -11.05 1.78 1.81
N ALA A 63 -12.01 2.40 2.49
CA ALA A 63 -13.20 2.94 1.85
C ALA A 63 -12.84 4.05 0.85
N ARG A 64 -11.93 4.96 1.21
CA ARG A 64 -11.47 6.04 0.32
C ARG A 64 -10.71 5.51 -0.89
N ALA A 65 -9.89 4.47 -0.71
CA ALA A 65 -9.09 3.90 -1.77
C ALA A 65 -9.89 3.10 -2.79
N ALA A 66 -11.16 2.76 -2.50
CA ALA A 66 -12.04 2.08 -3.44
C ALA A 66 -12.21 2.84 -4.76
N ASP A 67 -12.20 4.18 -4.71
CA ASP A 67 -12.31 5.05 -5.90
C ASP A 67 -11.06 5.03 -6.78
N TRP A 68 -9.94 4.47 -6.29
CA TRP A 68 -8.65 4.43 -7.01
C TRP A 68 -8.41 3.09 -7.69
N ARG A 69 -9.32 2.12 -7.59
CA ARG A 69 -9.19 0.83 -8.27
C ARG A 69 -9.22 1.01 -9.80
N PRO A 70 -8.46 0.21 -10.56
CA PRO A 70 -7.56 -0.87 -10.13
C PRO A 70 -6.10 -0.41 -9.89
N TRP A 71 -5.88 0.86 -9.53
CA TRP A 71 -4.56 1.50 -9.48
C TRP A 71 -4.18 1.99 -8.07
N ARG A 72 -4.69 1.35 -7.01
CA ARG A 72 -4.44 1.77 -5.62
C ARG A 72 -2.97 1.85 -5.25
N ALA A 73 -2.10 1.02 -5.83
CA ALA A 73 -0.66 1.04 -5.58
C ALA A 73 -0.01 2.37 -6.00
N TYR A 74 -0.53 3.02 -7.05
CA TYR A 74 -0.03 4.32 -7.47
C TYR A 74 -0.38 5.40 -6.44
N ALA A 75 -1.59 5.37 -5.88
CA ALA A 75 -1.97 6.27 -4.80
C ALA A 75 -1.08 6.08 -3.55
N VAL A 76 -0.72 4.83 -3.22
CA VAL A 76 0.25 4.54 -2.14
C VAL A 76 1.57 5.26 -2.38
N GLN A 77 2.14 5.17 -3.60
CA GLN A 77 3.40 5.81 -3.94
C GLN A 77 3.32 7.34 -3.77
N TYR A 78 2.24 7.98 -4.23
CA TYR A 78 2.03 9.42 -4.01
C TYR A 78 1.82 9.77 -2.54
N LEU A 79 1.14 8.94 -1.75
CA LEU A 79 0.95 9.19 -0.32
C LEU A 79 2.29 9.14 0.44
N TRP A 80 3.22 8.28 0.03
CA TRP A 80 4.57 8.24 0.62
C TRP A 80 5.42 9.47 0.30
N THR A 81 5.12 10.23 -0.77
CA THR A 81 5.83 11.49 -1.08
C THR A 81 5.24 12.69 -0.37
N VAL A 82 4.07 12.56 0.27
CA VAL A 82 3.46 13.66 1.01
C VAL A 82 4.37 14.10 2.15
N ASP A 83 5.03 13.16 2.83
CA ASP A 83 5.94 13.41 3.95
C ASP A 83 7.34 13.87 3.53
N ASP A 84 7.84 14.87 4.26
CA ASP A 84 9.20 15.39 4.11
C ASP A 84 10.18 14.41 4.77
N HIS A 85 10.27 13.22 4.18
CA HIS A 85 11.16 12.18 4.64
C HIS A 85 12.49 12.30 3.89
N PRO A 86 13.66 12.18 4.55
CA PRO A 86 14.97 12.27 3.89
C PRO A 86 15.13 11.34 2.68
N ILE A 87 14.43 10.21 2.67
CA ILE A 87 14.43 9.25 1.54
C ILE A 87 13.81 9.82 0.25
N ASN A 88 13.00 10.87 0.35
CA ASN A 88 12.37 11.52 -0.77
C ASN A 88 13.26 12.61 -1.40
N HIS A 89 14.42 12.89 -0.80
CA HIS A 89 15.41 13.85 -1.31
C HIS A 89 16.61 13.11 -1.89
N LEU A 90 17.10 13.58 -3.05
CA LEU A 90 18.39 13.15 -3.56
C LEU A 90 19.49 13.78 -2.69
N PRO A 91 20.55 13.01 -2.33
CA PRO A 91 21.70 13.59 -1.65
C PRO A 91 22.37 14.66 -2.54
N ASP A 92 22.94 15.68 -1.89
CA ASP A 92 23.73 16.74 -2.53
C ASP A 92 24.95 16.19 -3.30
#